data_AF-A0A927UE76-F1
#
_entry.id   AF-A0A927UE76-F1
#
_cell.length_a   1.000
_cell.length_b   1.000
_cell.length_c   1.000
_cell.angle_alpha   90.00
_cell.angle_beta   90.00
_cell.angle_gamma   90.00
#
_symmetry.space_group_name_H-M   'P 1'
#
loop_
_entity.id
_entity.type
_entity.pdbx_description
1 polymer ?
#
loop_
_entity_poly.entity_id
_entity_poly.type
_entity_poly.pdbx_seq_one_letter_code
_entity_poly.pdbx_strand_id
1 'polypeptide(L)' 'MICAHCNSNIPDEATFCPYCGEGVKTEIDYVNDDDGVDYQGNNLVTIDIRQKLTLGNIILDAIALIFLIDMFLCMIYILL' A
#
# COMPACT_ATOMS: atom_id res chain seq x y z
N MET A 1 5.43 -7.18 25.31
CA MET A 1 4.93 -7.51 23.95
C MET A 1 4.97 -6.26 23.07
N ILE A 2 4.86 -6.39 21.75
CA ILE A 2 4.89 -5.25 20.82
C ILE A 2 3.47 -4.95 20.33
N CYS A 3 3.03 -3.69 20.44
CA CYS A 3 1.75 -3.26 19.90
C CYS A 3 1.75 -3.39 18.37
N ALA A 4 0.80 -4.14 17.80
CA ALA A 4 0.70 -4.32 16.35
C ALA A 4 0.30 -3.04 15.59
N HIS A 5 -0.31 -2.06 16.27
CA HIS A 5 -0.76 -0.82 15.65
C HIS A 5 0.35 0.25 15.58
N CYS A 6 1.14 0.41 16.64
CA CYS A 6 2.14 1.48 16.71
C CYS A 6 3.59 0.99 16.95
N ASN A 7 3.80 -0.32 17.00
CA ASN A 7 5.10 -0.96 17.22
C ASN A 7 5.82 -0.55 18.52
N SER A 8 5.10 0.06 19.46
CA SER A 8 5.65 0.39 20.79
C SER A 8 5.72 -0.85 21.67
N ASN A 9 6.75 -0.91 22.51
CA ASN A 9 6.86 -1.95 23.53
C ASN A 9 5.85 -1.67 24.64
N ILE A 10 5.02 -2.66 24.93
CA ILE A 10 3.95 -2.58 25.91
C ILE A 10 4.05 -3.77 26.89
N PRO A 11 3.55 -3.62 28.13
CA PRO A 11 3.48 -4.71 29.11
C PRO A 11 2.67 -5.89 28.55
N ASP A 12 3.01 -7.13 28.96
CA ASP A 12 2.33 -8.34 28.50
C ASP A 12 0.90 -8.45 29.06
N GLU A 13 0.63 -7.79 30.19
CA GLU A 13 -0.66 -7.72 30.85
C GLU A 13 -1.49 -6.49 30.43
N ALA A 14 -0.99 -5.68 29.49
CA ALA A 14 -1.68 -4.46 29.07
C ALA A 14 -2.91 -4.80 28.22
N THR A 15 -4.10 -4.39 28.64
CA THR A 15 -5.35 -4.52 27.86
C THR A 15 -5.44 -3.48 26.73
N PHE A 16 -4.76 -2.35 26.87
CA PHE A 16 -4.71 -1.26 25.89
C PHE A 16 -3.29 -0.72 25.77
N CYS A 17 -2.92 -0.27 24.58
CA CYS A 17 -1.64 0.37 24.34
C CYS A 17 -1.62 1.79 24.94
N PRO A 18 -0.73 2.12 25.90
CA PRO A 18 -0.66 3.46 26.50
C PRO A 18 -0.16 4.54 25.53
N TYR A 19 0.40 4.15 24.39
CA TYR A 19 0.97 5.07 23.40
C TYR A 19 -0.02 5.45 22.30
N CYS A 20 -0.86 4.50 21.84
CA CYS A 20 -1.80 4.75 20.74
C CYS A 20 -3.28 4.53 21.10
N GLY A 21 -3.57 3.96 22.28
CA GLY A 21 -4.94 3.68 22.74
C GLY A 21 -5.57 2.41 22.17
N GLU A 22 -4.88 1.66 21.30
CA GLU A 22 -5.43 0.46 20.66
C GLU A 22 -5.58 -0.70 21.67
N GLY A 23 -6.67 -1.45 21.58
CA GLY A 23 -6.90 -2.65 22.40
C GLY A 23 -5.92 -3.76 22.05
N VAL A 24 -5.36 -4.39 23.07
CA VAL A 24 -4.39 -5.46 22.94
C VAL A 24 -5.13 -6.78 23.11
N LYS A 25 -5.24 -7.57 22.03
CA LYS A 25 -5.87 -8.88 22.06
C LYS A 25 -4.92 -9.85 22.76
N THR A 26 -5.20 -10.19 24.01
CA THR A 26 -4.49 -11.25 24.72
C THR A 26 -5.15 -12.56 24.34
N GLU A 27 -4.38 -13.47 23.80
CA GLU A 27 -4.87 -14.67 23.13
C GLU A 27 -5.22 -15.78 24.13
N ILE A 28 -6.03 -15.52 25.16
CA ILE A 28 -6.87 -16.53 25.84
C ILE A 28 -8.10 -15.84 26.45
N ASP A 29 -9.14 -15.67 25.65
CA ASP A 29 -10.51 -15.68 26.16
C ASP A 29 -10.99 -17.14 26.05
N TYR A 30 -11.03 -17.88 27.16
CA TYR A 30 -11.83 -19.11 27.22
C TYR A 30 -13.31 -18.68 27.23
N VAL A 31 -13.80 -18.35 26.05
CA VAL A 31 -15.19 -18.05 25.78
C VAL A 31 -15.95 -19.38 25.86
N ASN A 32 -16.68 -19.61 26.96
CA ASN A 32 -17.76 -20.59 26.96
C ASN A 32 -19.02 -19.88 26.44
N ASP A 33 -19.12 -19.75 25.13
CA ASP A 33 -20.34 -19.23 24.48
C ASP A 33 -21.10 -20.43 23.89
N ASP A 34 -22.20 -20.80 24.55
CA ASP A 34 -23.20 -21.75 24.06
C ASP A 34 -24.13 -21.10 23.01
N ASP A 35 -23.64 -20.17 22.20
CA ASP A 35 -24.43 -19.48 21.18
C ASP A 35 -23.74 -19.63 19.81
N GLY A 36 -24.23 -20.57 19.00
CA GLY A 36 -23.72 -20.81 17.66
C GLY A 36 -23.93 -19.61 16.75
N VAL A 37 -22.84 -18.90 16.43
CA VAL A 37 -22.82 -17.89 15.37
C VAL A 37 -21.67 -18.20 14.40
N ASP A 38 -22.04 -18.47 13.17
CA ASP A 38 -21.17 -18.78 12.04
C ASP A 38 -20.59 -17.51 11.42
N TYR A 39 -19.40 -17.11 11.89
CA TYR A 39 -18.62 -16.09 11.20
C TYR A 39 -18.00 -16.68 9.92
N GLN A 40 -18.71 -16.58 8.79
CA GLN A 40 -18.09 -16.64 7.47
C GLN A 40 -17.29 -15.35 7.25
N GLY A 41 -16.06 -15.36 7.77
CA GLY A 41 -15.05 -14.36 7.49
C GLY A 41 -14.77 -14.34 6.00
N ASN A 42 -15.44 -13.44 5.28
CA ASN A 42 -15.09 -13.11 3.93
C ASN A 42 -13.72 -12.42 3.99
N ASN A 43 -12.69 -13.14 3.56
CA ASN A 43 -11.33 -12.66 3.41
C ASN A 43 -11.29 -11.66 2.24
N LEU A 44 -11.93 -10.49 2.43
CA LEU A 44 -11.76 -9.35 1.54
C LEU A 44 -10.35 -8.85 1.77
N VAL A 45 -9.43 -9.46 1.04
CA VAL A 45 -8.16 -8.85 0.68
C VAL A 45 -8.52 -7.52 0.04
N THR A 46 -8.42 -6.44 0.80
CA THR A 46 -8.47 -5.09 0.26
C THR A 46 -7.20 -4.93 -0.57
N ILE A 47 -7.29 -5.30 -1.86
CA ILE A 47 -6.22 -5.05 -2.81
C ILE A 47 -6.12 -3.53 -2.92
N ASP A 48 -5.15 -2.94 -2.23
CA ASP A 48 -4.84 -1.52 -2.33
C ASP A 48 -4.26 -1.27 -3.72
N ILE A 49 -5.13 -0.87 -4.65
CA ILE A 49 -4.76 -0.57 -6.04
C ILE A 49 -4.17 0.85 -6.16
N ARG A 50 -3.45 1.35 -5.14
CA ARG A 50 -2.57 2.53 -5.26
C ARG A 50 -1.33 2.19 -6.09
N GLN A 51 -1.53 1.62 -7.27
CA GLN A 51 -0.55 1.73 -8.32
C GLN A 51 -0.51 3.21 -8.69
N LYS A 52 0.47 3.91 -8.12
CA LYS A 52 0.82 5.29 -8.47
C LYS A 52 1.39 5.24 -9.88
N LEU A 53 0.50 5.06 -10.86
CA LEU A 53 0.81 5.16 -12.27
C LEU A 53 1.20 6.61 -12.46
N THR A 54 2.50 6.88 -12.42
CA THR A 54 3.05 8.16 -12.83
C THR A 54 2.74 8.27 -14.31
N LEU A 55 1.54 8.80 -14.63
CA LEU A 55 1.24 9.38 -15.92
C LEU A 55 2.18 10.59 -16.06
N GLY A 56 3.46 10.33 -16.29
CA GLY A 56 4.37 11.31 -16.86
C GLY A 56 3.71 11.79 -18.16
N ASN A 57 3.69 13.10 -18.35
CA ASN A 57 2.96 13.76 -19.43
C ASN A 57 3.32 13.14 -20.80
N ILE A 58 2.51 12.21 -21.28
CA ILE A 58 2.70 11.49 -22.56
C ILE A 58 2.91 12.46 -23.72
N ILE A 59 2.28 13.64 -23.64
CA ILE A 59 2.40 14.72 -24.62
C ILE A 59 3.83 15.28 -24.66
N LEU A 60 4.47 15.44 -23.50
CA LEU A 60 5.82 16.00 -23.42
C LEU A 60 6.86 14.99 -23.96
N ASP A 61 6.66 13.70 -23.68
CA ASP A 61 7.50 12.62 -24.22
C ASP A 61 7.34 12.52 -25.75
N ALA A 62 6.12 12.63 -26.27
CA ALA A 62 5.87 12.61 -27.71
C ALA A 62 6.51 13.81 -28.43
N ILE A 63 6.43 15.01 -27.87
CA ILE A 63 7.04 16.20 -28.44
C ILE A 63 8.57 16.06 -28.49
N ALA A 64 9.20 15.56 -27.42
CA ALA A 64 10.64 15.34 -27.39
C ALA A 64 11.11 14.36 -28.48
N LEU A 65 10.35 13.29 -28.74
CA LEU A 65 10.65 12.33 -29.80
C LEU A 65 10.55 12.94 -31.19
N ILE A 66 9.55 13.79 -31.44
CA ILE A 66 9.39 14.47 -32.74
C ILE A 66 10.62 15.36 -33.02
N PHE A 67 11.02 16.19 -32.05
CA PHE A 67 12.22 17.04 -32.21
C PHE A 67 13.50 16.24 -32.44
N LEU A 68 13.67 15.09 -31.78
CA LEU A 68 14.81 14.21 -32.03
C LEU A 68 14.80 13.66 -33.45
N ILE A 69 13.65 13.19 -33.93
CA ILE A 69 13.51 12.65 -35.29
C ILE A 69 13.83 13.72 -36.34
N ASP A 70 13.28 14.92 -36.19
CA ASP A 70 13.57 16.06 -37.08
C ASP A 70 15.06 16.42 -37.10
N MET A 71 15.72 16.42 -35.93
CA MET A 71 17.16 16.67 -35.83
C MET A 71 17.99 15.60 -36.55
N PHE A 72 17.64 14.32 -36.39
CA PHE A 72 18.34 13.21 -37.06
C PHE A 72 18.13 13.25 -38.58
N LEU A 73 16.91 13.50 -39.05
CA LEU A 73 16.61 13.69 -40.48
C LEU A 73 17.42 14.85 -41.07
N CYS A 74 17.55 15.95 -40.34
CA CYS A 74 18.34 17.10 -40.76
C CYS A 74 19.83 16.73 -40.88
N MET A 75 20.38 15.99 -39.92
CA MET A 75 21.77 15.51 -40.00
C MET A 75 22.00 14.59 -41.20
N ILE A 76 21.08 13.66 -41.47
CA ILE A 76 21.18 12.73 -42.61
C ILE A 76 21.08 13.49 -43.93
N TYR A 77 20.15 14.45 -44.05
CA TYR A 77 19.96 15.25 -45.26
C TYR A 77 21.17 16.12 -45.59
N ILE A 78 21.86 16.66 -44.57
CA ILE A 78 23.09 17.43 -44.77
C ILE A 78 24.27 16.52 -45.17
N LEU A 79 24.22 15.23 -44.82
CA LEU A 79 25.27 14.25 -45.14
C LEU A 79 25.13 13.63 -46.54
N LEU A 80 23.99 13.80 -47.21
CA LEU A 80 23.65 13.21 -48.50
C LEU A 80 23.83 14.20 -49.65
#